data_AF-A0A9E2QI58-F1
#
_entry.id   AF-A0A9E2QI58-F1
#
_cell.length_a   1.000
_cell.length_b   1.000
_cell.length_c   1.000
_cell.angle_alpha   90.00
_cell.angle_beta   90.00
_cell.angle_gamma   90.00
#
_symmetry.space_group_name_H-M   'P 1'
#
loop_
_entity.id
_entity.type
_entity.pdbx_description
1 polymer ?
#
loop_
_entity_poly.entity_id
_entity_poly.type
_entity_poly.pdbx_seq_one_letter_code
_entity_poly.pdbx_strand_id
1 'polypeptide(L)'
;MPAKKTKISKKIENKSVAFPQKNLEKKDVSVKKAALSLVEKKSKSVKRKTKSIDELLDKKNIKKRIKKNIAEELLKSKKISSTKIYTSPYAYIYAEYLRGAKYEKQLRAIENRLTDLGISGRVHRLSQFKNLKELIEEDTRRGITTIVVVGGDDIIKESIRVAAELDIILGIIPLGGGDYHIAEALGIPEGVAACEVLSQRIIDKIDVGKINGKSFISRLYITNQRVPLFCNKKYEVMSPGGDVVIYNLNLDDEDKSAPKINPKDGQLEIFVRPKKRMGIFRKDNSKESLFFANIINIKSGIAFSIYVDGVKNFYKEVEIKVVLQGLRLIVGKSRTI
;
A
#
# COMPACT_ATOMS: atom_id res chain seq x y z
N MET A 1 86.54 25.52 -12.86
CA MET A 1 87.24 24.75 -13.93
C MET A 1 88.68 24.52 -13.46
N PRO A 2 89.32 23.36 -13.73
CA PRO A 2 89.39 22.64 -15.02
C PRO A 2 88.83 21.20 -14.93
N ALA A 3 88.10 20.66 -15.91
CA ALA A 3 88.44 20.33 -17.30
C ALA A 3 89.47 19.20 -17.44
N LYS A 4 88.99 17.95 -17.48
CA LYS A 4 89.69 16.83 -18.14
C LYS A 4 88.92 16.44 -19.39
N LYS A 5 89.49 16.82 -20.53
CA LYS A 5 89.16 16.37 -21.88
C LYS A 5 89.76 14.97 -22.08
N THR A 6 89.00 14.07 -22.71
CA THR A 6 89.60 12.93 -23.43
C THR A 6 88.98 12.81 -24.81
N LYS A 7 89.79 13.25 -25.78
CA LYS A 7 89.95 12.87 -27.20
C LYS A 7 88.75 12.37 -28.02
N ILE A 8 88.42 13.19 -29.00
CA ILE A 8 87.82 12.82 -30.28
C ILE A 8 88.89 12.16 -31.17
N SER A 9 88.57 11.05 -31.83
CA SER A 9 89.19 10.68 -33.10
C SER A 9 88.13 10.20 -34.10
N LYS A 10 88.13 10.88 -35.25
CA LYS A 10 87.40 10.61 -36.49
C LYS A 10 87.59 9.16 -36.95
N LYS A 11 86.57 8.53 -37.55
CA LYS A 11 86.44 8.40 -39.02
C LYS A 11 85.27 7.45 -39.36
N ILE A 12 84.41 7.98 -40.21
CA ILE A 12 83.30 7.37 -40.94
C ILE A 12 83.79 6.11 -41.69
N GLU A 13 83.09 4.99 -41.55
CA GLU A 13 82.88 4.04 -42.65
C GLU A 13 81.66 3.13 -42.40
N ASN A 14 80.98 2.83 -43.50
CA ASN A 14 79.63 2.30 -43.62
C ASN A 14 79.46 0.87 -43.10
N LYS A 15 78.32 0.60 -42.44
CA LYS A 15 77.55 -0.64 -42.63
C LYS A 15 76.06 -0.40 -42.35
N SER A 16 75.33 -0.28 -43.44
CA SER A 16 73.87 -0.27 -43.54
C SER A 16 73.29 -1.62 -43.15
N VAL A 17 72.40 -1.66 -42.15
CA VAL A 17 71.35 -2.69 -42.02
C VAL A 17 70.07 -1.98 -41.59
N ALA A 18 69.06 -2.06 -42.46
CA ALA A 18 67.78 -1.38 -42.32
C ALA A 18 66.92 -1.97 -41.19
N PHE A 19 66.27 -1.10 -40.41
CA PHE A 19 65.10 -1.42 -39.58
C PHE A 19 63.96 -0.40 -39.84
N PRO A 20 62.69 -0.85 -39.82
CA PRO A 20 61.63 -0.21 -40.61
C PRO A 20 60.93 0.96 -39.89
N GLN A 21 60.86 2.11 -40.56
CA GLN A 21 60.08 3.31 -40.17
C GLN A 21 58.55 3.15 -40.32
N LYS A 22 57.97 1.97 -40.04
CA LYS A 22 56.53 1.71 -40.31
C LYS A 22 55.60 1.64 -39.09
N ASN A 23 56.08 1.96 -37.88
CA ASN A 23 55.33 1.73 -36.63
C ASN A 23 55.03 2.96 -35.75
N LEU A 24 55.35 4.19 -36.18
CA LEU A 24 55.00 5.41 -35.42
C LEU A 24 53.76 6.16 -35.94
N GLU A 25 53.43 6.08 -37.24
CA GLU A 25 52.20 6.72 -37.76
C GLU A 25 50.90 5.92 -37.50
N LYS A 26 50.98 4.61 -37.28
CA LYS A 26 49.78 3.76 -37.07
C LYS A 26 49.17 3.89 -35.67
N LYS A 27 49.94 4.29 -34.65
CA LYS A 27 49.43 4.47 -33.28
C LYS A 27 48.65 5.78 -33.12
N ASP A 28 49.09 6.89 -33.70
CA ASP A 28 48.39 8.19 -33.61
C ASP A 28 47.07 8.21 -34.40
N VAL A 29 47.01 7.54 -35.54
CA VAL A 29 45.76 7.38 -36.31
C VAL A 29 44.76 6.49 -35.55
N SER A 30 45.22 5.45 -34.86
CA SER A 30 44.38 4.55 -34.06
C SER A 30 43.77 5.25 -32.83
N VAL A 31 44.56 6.05 -32.12
CA VAL A 31 44.10 6.81 -30.94
C VAL A 31 43.11 7.92 -31.32
N LYS A 32 43.37 8.66 -32.42
CA LYS A 32 42.42 9.66 -32.94
C LYS A 32 41.11 9.02 -33.40
N LYS A 33 41.15 7.88 -34.08
CA LYS A 33 39.95 7.17 -34.56
C LYS A 33 39.13 6.58 -33.39
N ALA A 34 39.80 6.09 -32.34
CA ALA A 34 39.15 5.64 -31.11
C ALA A 34 38.47 6.80 -30.37
N ALA A 35 39.14 7.96 -30.24
CA ALA A 35 38.59 9.16 -29.62
C ALA A 35 37.38 9.71 -30.39
N LEU A 36 37.45 9.81 -31.73
CA LEU A 36 36.31 10.20 -32.57
C LEU A 36 35.14 9.23 -32.43
N SER A 37 35.39 7.92 -32.38
CA SER A 37 34.32 6.92 -32.19
C SER A 37 33.65 7.03 -30.81
N LEU A 38 34.40 7.40 -29.76
CA LEU A 38 33.88 7.62 -28.41
C LEU A 38 33.06 8.91 -28.33
N VAL A 39 33.51 9.98 -29.01
CA VAL A 39 32.77 11.24 -29.12
C VAL A 39 31.49 11.05 -29.93
N GLU A 40 31.52 10.28 -31.02
CA GLU A 40 30.33 9.92 -31.80
C GLU A 40 29.37 8.99 -31.03
N LYS A 41 29.88 8.02 -30.26
CA LYS A 41 29.04 7.17 -29.41
C LYS A 41 28.39 7.96 -28.27
N LYS A 42 29.13 8.87 -27.62
CA LYS A 42 28.58 9.78 -26.61
C LYS A 42 27.57 10.74 -27.22
N SER A 43 27.83 11.32 -28.39
CA SER A 43 26.89 12.23 -29.06
C SER A 43 25.61 11.51 -29.52
N LYS A 44 25.71 10.27 -30.02
CA LYS A 44 24.55 9.41 -30.32
C LYS A 44 23.77 9.02 -29.05
N SER A 45 24.45 8.73 -27.94
CA SER A 45 23.83 8.42 -26.64
C SER A 45 23.10 9.63 -26.06
N VAL A 46 23.72 10.81 -26.12
CA VAL A 46 23.10 12.08 -25.71
C VAL A 46 21.92 12.43 -26.61
N LYS A 47 22.04 12.31 -27.94
CA LYS A 47 20.92 12.49 -28.88
C LYS A 47 19.76 11.53 -28.64
N ARG A 48 20.03 10.27 -28.26
CA ARG A 48 18.98 9.30 -27.89
C ARG A 48 18.31 9.67 -26.57
N LYS A 49 19.07 10.11 -25.57
CA LYS A 49 18.52 10.58 -24.29
C LYS A 49 17.70 11.86 -24.47
N THR A 50 18.15 12.83 -25.26
CA THR A 50 17.38 14.05 -25.55
C THR A 50 16.14 13.73 -26.37
N LYS A 51 16.21 12.84 -27.37
CA LYS A 51 15.03 12.40 -28.12
C LYS A 51 14.01 11.66 -27.23
N SER A 52 14.48 10.88 -26.25
CA SER A 52 13.65 10.25 -25.21
C SER A 52 13.03 11.26 -24.25
N ILE A 53 13.74 12.33 -23.90
CA ILE A 53 13.22 13.43 -23.08
C ILE A 53 12.22 14.28 -23.89
N ASP A 54 12.48 14.54 -25.17
CA ASP A 54 11.57 15.25 -26.08
C ASP A 54 10.30 14.44 -26.40
N GLU A 55 10.39 13.10 -26.46
CA GLU A 55 9.22 12.21 -26.51
C GLU A 55 8.42 12.21 -25.20
N LEU A 56 9.09 12.29 -24.05
CA LEU A 56 8.44 12.42 -22.73
C LEU A 56 7.85 13.82 -22.51
N LEU A 57 8.46 14.86 -23.10
CA LEU A 57 8.02 16.26 -23.06
C LEU A 57 7.20 16.67 -24.28
N ASP A 58 6.82 15.72 -25.15
CA ASP A 58 6.00 16.00 -26.32
C ASP A 58 4.66 16.54 -25.83
N LYS A 59 4.56 17.88 -25.88
CA LYS A 59 3.39 18.64 -25.46
C LYS A 59 2.13 18.14 -26.16
N LYS A 60 2.24 17.56 -27.36
CA LYS A 60 1.11 16.99 -28.11
C LYS A 60 0.63 15.68 -27.48
N ASN A 61 1.53 14.78 -27.12
CA ASN A 61 1.21 13.53 -26.42
C ASN A 61 0.70 13.76 -24.98
N ILE A 62 1.33 14.67 -24.24
CA ILE A 62 0.86 15.08 -22.90
C ILE A 62 -0.54 15.70 -23.01
N LYS A 63 -0.76 16.66 -23.92
CA LYS A 63 -2.07 17.28 -24.14
C LYS A 63 -3.13 16.27 -24.58
N LYS A 64 -2.75 15.25 -25.37
CA LYS A 64 -3.65 14.15 -25.76
C LYS A 64 -4.04 13.28 -24.56
N ARG A 65 -3.09 12.93 -23.69
CA ARG A 65 -3.36 12.18 -22.44
C ARG A 65 -4.24 12.97 -21.48
N ILE A 66 -3.92 14.25 -21.26
CA ILE A 66 -4.71 15.14 -20.40
C ILE A 66 -6.14 15.28 -20.96
N LYS A 67 -6.30 15.54 -22.26
CA LYS A 67 -7.64 15.61 -22.90
C LYS A 67 -8.41 14.30 -22.76
N LYS A 68 -7.74 13.15 -22.88
CA LYS A 68 -8.37 11.84 -22.71
C LYS A 68 -8.86 11.64 -21.28
N ASN A 69 -8.02 11.91 -20.28
CA ASN A 69 -8.39 11.77 -18.87
C ASN A 69 -9.55 12.73 -18.51
N ILE A 70 -9.45 14.00 -18.91
CA ILE A 70 -10.53 14.97 -18.73
C ILE A 70 -11.80 14.50 -19.42
N ALA A 71 -11.73 13.98 -20.65
CA ALA A 71 -12.90 13.46 -21.35
C ALA A 71 -13.53 12.25 -20.65
N GLU A 72 -12.71 11.34 -20.09
CA GLU A 72 -13.18 10.19 -19.30
C GLU A 72 -13.86 10.64 -17.99
N GLU A 73 -13.28 11.62 -17.28
CA GLU A 73 -13.89 12.24 -16.09
C GLU A 73 -15.16 13.02 -16.42
N LEU A 74 -15.20 13.74 -17.55
CA LEU A 74 -16.40 14.42 -18.04
C LEU A 74 -17.49 13.41 -18.45
N LEU A 75 -17.14 12.28 -19.05
CA LEU A 75 -18.10 11.22 -19.36
C LEU A 75 -18.64 10.59 -18.07
N LYS A 76 -17.77 10.34 -17.09
CA LYS A 76 -18.14 9.80 -15.77
C LYS A 76 -19.08 10.77 -15.04
N SER A 77 -18.78 12.06 -15.04
CA SER A 77 -19.63 13.11 -14.43
C SER A 77 -20.97 13.30 -15.15
N LYS A 78 -21.01 13.28 -16.50
CA LYS A 78 -22.27 13.33 -17.26
C LYS A 78 -23.16 12.12 -17.00
N LYS A 79 -22.56 10.92 -16.91
CA LYS A 79 -23.28 9.68 -16.56
C LYS A 79 -23.83 9.74 -15.13
N ILE A 80 -23.09 10.32 -14.19
CA ILE A 80 -23.56 10.56 -12.81
C ILE A 80 -24.74 11.56 -12.81
N SER A 81 -24.63 12.66 -13.57
CA SER A 81 -25.68 13.69 -13.67
C SER A 81 -26.99 13.21 -14.30
N SER A 82 -26.97 12.16 -15.13
CA SER A 82 -28.17 11.56 -15.73
C SER A 82 -28.71 10.36 -14.95
N THR A 83 -27.98 9.88 -13.93
CA THR A 83 -28.39 8.70 -13.15
C THR A 83 -29.28 9.13 -11.98
N LYS A 84 -30.47 8.54 -11.88
CA LYS A 84 -31.41 8.78 -10.77
C LYS A 84 -30.74 8.48 -9.43
N ILE A 85 -30.60 9.51 -8.60
CA ILE A 85 -30.14 9.44 -7.21
C ILE A 85 -31.14 8.61 -6.39
N TYR A 86 -30.65 7.76 -5.50
CA TYR A 86 -31.51 6.97 -4.63
C TYR A 86 -32.11 7.84 -3.52
N THR A 87 -33.34 7.51 -3.14
CA THR A 87 -34.08 8.24 -2.11
C THR A 87 -33.69 7.82 -0.69
N SER A 88 -33.41 6.53 -0.47
CA SER A 88 -32.88 6.04 0.80
C SER A 88 -31.36 6.24 0.86
N PRO A 89 -30.80 6.70 1.99
CA PRO A 89 -29.36 6.82 2.17
C PRO A 89 -28.67 5.48 2.50
N TYR A 90 -29.44 4.39 2.61
CA TYR A 90 -28.97 3.07 3.03
C TYR A 90 -28.91 2.08 1.86
N ALA A 91 -27.83 1.30 1.83
CA ALA A 91 -27.78 0.04 1.09
C ALA A 91 -27.32 -1.10 2.00
N TYR A 92 -27.89 -2.28 1.79
CA TYR A 92 -27.68 -3.50 2.55
C TYR A 92 -27.04 -4.55 1.65
N ILE A 93 -25.91 -5.10 2.08
CA ILE A 93 -25.14 -6.09 1.32
C ILE A 93 -25.13 -7.39 2.11
N TYR A 94 -25.83 -8.40 1.59
CA TYR A 94 -25.94 -9.72 2.19
C TYR A 94 -24.90 -10.66 1.61
N ALA A 95 -24.16 -11.35 2.48
CA ALA A 95 -23.21 -12.38 2.11
C ALA A 95 -23.85 -13.52 1.30
N GLU A 96 -23.08 -14.15 0.42
CA GLU A 96 -23.59 -15.16 -0.51
C GLU A 96 -24.13 -16.40 0.20
N TYR A 97 -23.46 -16.87 1.26
CA TYR A 97 -23.87 -18.06 2.01
C TYR A 97 -25.16 -17.88 2.83
N LEU A 98 -25.66 -16.65 2.96
CA LEU A 98 -26.96 -16.39 3.58
C LEU A 98 -28.13 -16.73 2.63
N ARG A 99 -27.85 -17.09 1.38
CA ARG A 99 -28.85 -17.58 0.43
C ARG A 99 -29.31 -18.98 0.82
N GLY A 100 -30.57 -19.12 1.22
CA GLY A 100 -31.21 -20.41 1.45
C GLY A 100 -32.17 -20.41 2.63
N ALA A 101 -32.93 -21.50 2.76
CA ALA A 101 -33.99 -21.64 3.76
C ALA A 101 -33.47 -21.51 5.21
N LYS A 102 -32.19 -21.83 5.46
CA LYS A 102 -31.58 -21.80 6.81
C LYS A 102 -31.70 -20.43 7.48
N TYR A 103 -31.40 -19.35 6.74
CA TYR A 103 -31.37 -17.99 7.29
C TYR A 103 -32.62 -17.18 6.94
N GLU A 104 -33.53 -17.72 6.12
CA GLU A 104 -34.67 -16.98 5.57
C GLU A 104 -35.55 -16.34 6.66
N LYS A 105 -35.85 -17.10 7.73
CA LYS A 105 -36.65 -16.58 8.86
C LYS A 105 -35.93 -15.42 9.57
N GLN A 106 -34.63 -15.52 9.79
CA GLN A 106 -33.83 -14.48 10.45
C GLN A 106 -33.70 -13.24 9.56
N LEU A 107 -33.46 -13.43 8.26
CA LEU A 107 -33.38 -12.34 7.28
C LEU A 107 -34.69 -11.57 7.18
N ARG A 108 -35.84 -12.26 7.12
CA ARG A 108 -37.15 -11.61 7.15
C ARG A 108 -37.36 -10.81 8.44
N ALA A 109 -36.95 -11.35 9.59
CA ALA A 109 -37.06 -10.63 10.86
C ALA A 109 -36.17 -9.38 10.89
N ILE A 110 -34.96 -9.45 10.33
CA ILE A 110 -34.06 -8.30 10.17
C ILE A 110 -34.70 -7.26 9.23
N GLU A 111 -35.14 -7.65 8.04
CA GLU A 111 -35.72 -6.75 7.04
C GLU A 111 -36.99 -6.04 7.57
N ASN A 112 -37.85 -6.77 8.28
CA ASN A 112 -39.01 -6.20 8.96
C ASN A 112 -38.58 -5.18 10.02
N ARG A 113 -37.61 -5.55 10.88
CA ARG A 113 -37.16 -4.65 11.95
C ARG A 113 -36.51 -3.37 11.40
N LEU A 114 -35.71 -3.47 10.34
CA LEU A 114 -35.13 -2.31 9.66
C LEU A 114 -36.20 -1.39 9.06
N THR A 115 -37.32 -1.97 8.60
CA THR A 115 -38.48 -1.23 8.11
C THR A 115 -39.21 -0.51 9.24
N ASP A 116 -39.48 -1.21 10.35
CA ASP A 116 -40.11 -0.62 11.55
C ASP A 116 -39.30 0.55 12.12
N LEU A 117 -37.97 0.45 12.05
CA LEU A 117 -37.03 1.48 12.50
C LEU A 117 -36.86 2.63 11.47
N GLY A 118 -37.51 2.56 10.30
CA GLY A 118 -37.43 3.59 9.27
C GLY A 118 -36.06 3.71 8.58
N ILE A 119 -35.23 2.67 8.66
CA ILE A 119 -33.87 2.64 8.09
C ILE A 119 -33.75 1.67 6.91
N SER A 120 -34.87 1.23 6.34
CA SER A 120 -34.87 0.37 5.14
C SER A 120 -34.19 1.05 3.93
N GLY A 121 -33.66 0.23 3.03
CA GLY A 121 -32.84 0.72 1.93
C GLY A 121 -32.68 -0.29 0.82
N ARG A 122 -31.76 0.02 -0.10
CA ARG A 122 -31.46 -0.83 -1.26
C ARG A 122 -30.87 -2.16 -0.77
N VAL A 123 -31.27 -3.28 -1.37
CA VAL A 123 -30.76 -4.60 -0.99
C VAL A 123 -29.93 -5.21 -2.12
N HIS A 124 -28.73 -5.66 -1.78
CA HIS A 124 -27.84 -6.44 -2.63
C HIS A 124 -27.58 -7.79 -2.00
N ARG A 125 -27.82 -8.86 -2.76
CA ARG A 125 -27.40 -10.22 -2.37
C ARG A 125 -26.17 -10.56 -3.19
N LEU A 126 -25.01 -10.70 -2.54
CA LEU A 126 -23.76 -11.00 -3.23
C LEU A 126 -23.81 -12.37 -3.89
N SER A 127 -23.12 -12.48 -5.00
CA SER A 127 -22.84 -13.71 -5.74
C SER A 127 -21.36 -13.76 -6.02
N GLN A 128 -20.80 -14.96 -6.23
CA GLN A 128 -19.39 -15.20 -6.54
C GLN A 128 -18.74 -14.27 -7.58
N PHE A 129 -19.51 -13.70 -8.52
CA PHE A 129 -19.01 -12.83 -9.59
C PHE A 129 -19.11 -11.31 -9.31
N LYS A 130 -19.63 -10.88 -8.16
CA LYS A 130 -19.80 -9.46 -7.85
C LYS A 130 -18.61 -8.93 -7.06
N ASN A 131 -17.99 -7.88 -7.58
CA ASN A 131 -16.96 -7.12 -6.88
C ASN A 131 -17.61 -6.18 -5.85
N LEU A 132 -17.35 -6.42 -4.56
CA LEU A 132 -17.91 -5.62 -3.45
C LEU A 132 -17.55 -4.14 -3.57
N LYS A 133 -16.32 -3.83 -3.98
CA LYS A 133 -15.85 -2.45 -4.12
C LYS A 133 -16.60 -1.71 -5.22
N GLU A 134 -16.74 -2.32 -6.39
CA GLU A 134 -17.46 -1.69 -7.51
C GLU A 134 -18.92 -1.43 -7.17
N LEU A 135 -19.55 -2.37 -6.45
CA LEU A 135 -20.92 -2.25 -5.97
C LEU A 135 -21.09 -1.06 -5.02
N ILE A 136 -20.22 -0.94 -4.01
CA ILE A 136 -20.26 0.15 -3.04
C ILE A 136 -19.95 1.49 -3.72
N GLU A 137 -18.99 1.53 -4.65
CA GLU A 137 -18.67 2.75 -5.41
C GLU A 137 -19.83 3.19 -6.30
N GLU A 138 -20.60 2.27 -6.88
CA GLU A 138 -21.81 2.59 -7.62
C GLU A 138 -22.88 3.20 -6.71
N ASP A 139 -23.16 2.55 -5.59
CA ASP A 139 -24.16 3.02 -4.65
C ASP A 139 -23.80 4.39 -4.07
N THR A 140 -22.54 4.59 -3.72
CA THR A 140 -22.01 5.88 -3.22
C THR A 140 -22.19 6.99 -4.27
N ARG A 141 -21.88 6.70 -5.54
CA ARG A 141 -22.11 7.66 -6.65
C ARG A 141 -23.57 8.01 -6.85
N ARG A 142 -24.50 7.17 -6.38
CA ARG A 142 -25.94 7.35 -6.50
C ARG A 142 -26.59 7.86 -5.21
N GLY A 143 -25.79 8.34 -4.26
CA GLY A 143 -26.27 9.04 -3.06
C GLY A 143 -26.43 8.16 -1.82
N ILE A 144 -26.03 6.87 -1.87
CA ILE A 144 -25.93 6.06 -0.65
C ILE A 144 -24.78 6.60 0.20
N THR A 145 -25.06 6.85 1.48
CA THR A 145 -24.06 7.32 2.45
C THR A 145 -23.77 6.30 3.53
N THR A 146 -24.67 5.33 3.71
CA THR A 146 -24.54 4.26 4.71
C THR A 146 -24.65 2.90 4.04
N ILE A 147 -23.58 2.12 4.11
CA ILE A 147 -23.55 0.72 3.68
C ILE A 147 -23.69 -0.15 4.92
N VAL A 148 -24.61 -1.10 4.90
CA VAL A 148 -24.78 -2.09 5.98
C VAL A 148 -24.43 -3.46 5.41
N VAL A 149 -23.42 -4.11 5.97
CA VAL A 149 -23.07 -5.49 5.61
C VAL A 149 -23.79 -6.47 6.52
N VAL A 150 -24.38 -7.51 5.94
CA VAL A 150 -25.05 -8.61 6.65
C VAL A 150 -24.29 -9.90 6.37
N GLY A 151 -23.60 -10.42 7.38
CA GLY A 151 -22.67 -11.53 7.23
C GLY A 151 -21.72 -11.69 8.43
N GLY A 152 -20.72 -12.56 8.29
CA GLY A 152 -19.66 -12.81 9.25
C GLY A 152 -18.38 -12.00 8.99
N ASP A 153 -17.32 -12.32 9.74
CA ASP A 153 -16.08 -11.55 9.77
C ASP A 153 -15.35 -11.47 8.41
N ASP A 154 -15.57 -12.43 7.52
CA ASP A 154 -14.99 -12.46 6.18
C ASP A 154 -15.42 -11.26 5.34
N ILE A 155 -16.73 -11.08 5.16
CA ILE A 155 -17.30 -9.98 4.38
C ILE A 155 -17.24 -8.65 5.15
N ILE A 156 -17.31 -8.69 6.49
CA ILE A 156 -17.15 -7.50 7.32
C ILE A 156 -15.75 -6.90 7.10
N LYS A 157 -14.70 -7.73 7.18
CA LYS A 157 -13.31 -7.28 6.97
C LYS A 157 -13.10 -6.73 5.57
N GLU A 158 -13.67 -7.36 4.55
CA GLU A 158 -13.61 -6.83 3.18
C GLU A 158 -14.35 -5.48 3.06
N SER A 159 -15.52 -5.36 3.68
CA SER A 159 -16.31 -4.12 3.68
C SER A 159 -15.59 -2.98 4.39
N ILE A 160 -14.89 -3.26 5.50
CA ILE A 160 -14.05 -2.27 6.21
C ILE A 160 -12.92 -1.77 5.30
N ARG A 161 -12.25 -2.67 4.56
CA ARG A 161 -11.20 -2.27 3.61
C ARG A 161 -11.74 -1.32 2.56
N VAL A 162 -12.90 -1.63 1.97
CA VAL A 162 -13.53 -0.78 0.97
C VAL A 162 -13.99 0.54 1.59
N ALA A 163 -14.62 0.50 2.76
CA ALA A 163 -15.07 1.69 3.48
C ALA A 163 -13.91 2.61 3.89
N ALA A 164 -12.71 2.10 4.16
CA ALA A 164 -11.55 2.93 4.46
C ALA A 164 -10.93 3.62 3.23
N GLU A 165 -11.38 3.26 2.03
CA GLU A 165 -11.01 3.95 0.78
C GLU A 165 -12.07 4.94 0.32
N LEU A 166 -13.26 4.91 0.93
CA LEU A 166 -14.44 5.68 0.51
C LEU A 166 -14.99 6.51 1.67
N ASP A 167 -15.55 7.69 1.39
CA ASP A 167 -16.17 8.50 2.44
C ASP A 167 -17.62 8.03 2.72
N ILE A 168 -17.77 6.82 3.27
CA ILE A 168 -19.06 6.22 3.65
C ILE A 168 -19.13 5.90 5.15
N ILE A 169 -20.32 5.59 5.64
CA ILE A 169 -20.53 5.03 6.98
C ILE A 169 -20.82 3.55 6.80
N LEU A 170 -20.10 2.70 7.54
CA LEU A 170 -20.31 1.25 7.52
C LEU A 170 -21.10 0.82 8.77
N GLY A 171 -22.23 0.17 8.55
CA GLY A 171 -22.97 -0.59 9.54
C GLY A 171 -22.78 -2.09 9.35
N ILE A 172 -22.99 -2.86 10.40
CA ILE A 172 -22.79 -4.32 10.40
C ILE A 172 -24.01 -4.99 11.05
N ILE A 173 -24.48 -6.08 10.45
CA ILE A 173 -25.42 -7.03 11.04
C ILE A 173 -24.74 -8.40 10.99
N PRO A 174 -24.19 -8.88 12.12
CA PRO A 174 -23.54 -10.17 12.18
C PRO A 174 -24.57 -11.28 11.95
N LEU A 175 -24.31 -12.15 11.00
CA LEU A 175 -25.16 -13.31 10.68
C LEU A 175 -24.36 -14.33 9.86
N GLY A 176 -24.60 -15.63 10.04
CA GLY A 176 -23.98 -16.65 9.19
C GLY A 176 -23.46 -17.89 9.91
N GLY A 177 -23.36 -17.87 11.23
CA GLY A 177 -22.80 -18.96 12.01
C GLY A 177 -21.27 -18.97 11.89
N GLY A 178 -20.62 -18.52 12.94
CA GLY A 178 -19.18 -18.32 13.03
C GLY A 178 -18.88 -17.34 14.16
N ASP A 179 -17.60 -17.15 14.45
CA ASP A 179 -17.18 -16.20 15.46
C ASP A 179 -17.19 -14.78 14.88
N TYR A 180 -17.89 -13.85 15.54
CA TYR A 180 -18.06 -12.47 15.10
C TYR A 180 -17.11 -11.53 15.86
N HIS A 181 -15.81 -11.85 15.90
CA HIS A 181 -14.82 -11.12 16.70
C HIS A 181 -14.82 -9.62 16.38
N ILE A 182 -14.96 -9.28 15.10
CA ILE A 182 -15.01 -7.87 14.68
C ILE A 182 -16.27 -7.20 15.23
N ALA A 183 -17.43 -7.84 15.11
CA ALA A 183 -18.69 -7.28 15.60
C ALA A 183 -18.70 -7.14 17.13
N GLU A 184 -18.19 -8.13 17.84
CA GLU A 184 -18.05 -8.13 19.30
C GLU A 184 -17.16 -6.96 19.77
N ALA A 185 -16.01 -6.77 19.14
CA ALA A 185 -15.12 -5.65 19.43
C ALA A 185 -15.81 -4.28 19.17
N LEU A 186 -16.71 -4.22 18.20
CA LEU A 186 -17.54 -3.05 17.89
C LEU A 186 -18.80 -2.95 18.78
N GLY A 187 -19.04 -3.89 19.69
CA GLY A 187 -20.22 -3.93 20.56
C GLY A 187 -21.54 -4.21 19.82
N ILE A 188 -21.48 -4.89 18.67
CA ILE A 188 -22.64 -5.15 17.80
C ILE A 188 -23.12 -6.60 18.04
N PRO A 189 -24.37 -6.80 18.51
CA PRO A 189 -24.91 -8.14 18.74
C PRO A 189 -25.31 -8.82 17.42
N GLU A 190 -25.50 -10.14 17.45
CA GLU A 190 -25.92 -10.91 16.27
C GLU A 190 -27.39 -10.65 15.86
N GLY A 191 -27.65 -10.71 14.55
CA GLY A 191 -28.99 -10.82 13.99
C GLY A 191 -29.87 -9.59 14.19
N VAL A 192 -31.13 -9.81 14.56
CA VAL A 192 -32.15 -8.74 14.66
C VAL A 192 -31.74 -7.66 15.68
N ALA A 193 -31.05 -8.03 16.76
CA ALA A 193 -30.61 -7.08 17.78
C ALA A 193 -29.63 -6.03 17.23
N ALA A 194 -28.87 -6.34 16.17
CA ALA A 194 -27.98 -5.39 15.51
C ALA A 194 -28.74 -4.19 14.92
N CYS A 195 -30.02 -4.38 14.56
CA CYS A 195 -30.86 -3.32 14.01
C CYS A 195 -31.04 -2.16 15.00
N GLU A 196 -31.10 -2.45 16.30
CA GLU A 196 -31.15 -1.40 17.34
C GLU A 196 -29.87 -0.59 17.35
N VAL A 197 -28.71 -1.26 17.26
CA VAL A 197 -27.41 -0.58 17.19
C VAL A 197 -27.33 0.32 15.95
N LEU A 198 -27.79 -0.18 14.80
CA LEU A 198 -27.87 0.61 13.57
C LEU A 198 -28.76 1.84 13.72
N SER A 199 -29.91 1.72 14.38
CA SER A 199 -30.86 2.82 14.60
C SER A 199 -30.30 3.90 15.54
N GLN A 200 -29.49 3.51 16.53
CA GLN A 200 -28.84 4.45 17.44
C GLN A 200 -27.80 5.32 16.73
N ARG A 201 -27.23 4.81 15.62
CA ARG A 201 -26.30 5.53 14.73
C ARG A 201 -25.14 6.20 15.50
N ILE A 202 -24.62 5.51 16.51
CA ILE A 202 -23.41 5.92 17.22
C ILE A 202 -22.25 5.70 16.25
N ILE A 203 -21.69 6.77 15.70
CA ILE A 203 -20.61 6.72 14.73
C ILE A 203 -19.28 6.86 15.45
N ASP A 204 -18.46 5.82 15.36
CA ASP A 204 -17.05 5.88 15.75
C ASP A 204 -16.17 6.19 14.55
N LYS A 205 -15.14 6.99 14.76
CA LYS A 205 -14.19 7.37 13.72
C LYS A 205 -12.83 6.79 14.05
N ILE A 206 -12.32 5.99 13.13
CA ILE A 206 -11.11 5.21 13.30
C ILE A 206 -10.05 5.73 12.32
N ASP A 207 -8.82 5.82 12.80
CA ASP A 207 -7.68 6.18 11.99
C ASP A 207 -7.33 5.04 11.01
N VAL A 208 -6.86 5.42 9.83
CA VAL A 208 -6.56 4.48 8.75
C VAL A 208 -5.09 4.56 8.37
N GLY A 209 -4.42 3.43 8.41
CA GLY A 209 -3.08 3.28 7.90
C GLY A 209 -3.05 3.36 6.37
N LYS A 210 -2.10 4.09 5.80
CA LYS A 210 -1.82 4.09 4.37
C LYS A 210 -0.39 3.72 4.07
N ILE A 211 -0.19 2.84 3.09
CA ILE A 211 1.10 2.50 2.50
C ILE A 211 1.12 2.93 1.03
N ASN A 212 2.01 3.85 0.68
CA ASN A 212 2.11 4.43 -0.67
C ASN A 212 0.76 4.91 -1.23
N GLY A 213 -0.09 5.48 -0.36
CA GLY A 213 -1.41 6.01 -0.71
C GLY A 213 -2.56 5.00 -0.69
N LYS A 214 -2.28 3.69 -0.59
CA LYS A 214 -3.32 2.65 -0.44
C LYS A 214 -3.59 2.38 1.03
N SER A 215 -4.85 2.20 1.40
CA SER A 215 -5.23 1.91 2.79
C SER A 215 -4.84 0.48 3.17
N PHE A 216 -4.43 0.29 4.44
CA PHE A 216 -4.34 -0.99 5.11
C PHE A 216 -5.09 -0.87 6.44
N ILE A 217 -5.75 -1.94 6.85
CA ILE A 217 -6.64 -1.92 8.00
C ILE A 217 -5.94 -2.47 9.23
N SER A 218 -5.39 -3.68 9.11
CA SER A 218 -4.92 -4.42 10.26
C SER A 218 -3.46 -4.10 10.56
N ARG A 219 -2.55 -4.57 9.69
CA ARG A 219 -1.12 -4.53 9.97
C ARG A 219 -0.25 -4.66 8.72
N LEU A 220 0.95 -4.11 8.83
CA LEU A 220 2.06 -4.37 7.94
C LEU A 220 3.07 -5.29 8.63
N TYR A 221 3.65 -6.23 7.90
CA TYR A 221 4.58 -7.19 8.49
C TYR A 221 5.81 -7.41 7.61
N ILE A 222 6.99 -7.17 8.18
CA ILE A 222 8.29 -7.31 7.54
C ILE A 222 9.04 -8.41 8.28
N THR A 223 9.34 -9.52 7.59
CA THR A 223 9.94 -10.70 8.20
C THR A 223 11.41 -10.82 7.90
N ASN A 224 12.23 -11.08 8.94
CA ASN A 224 13.66 -11.43 8.83
C ASN A 224 14.49 -10.52 7.90
N GLN A 225 14.14 -9.24 7.78
CA GLN A 225 14.79 -8.28 6.88
C GLN A 225 15.31 -7.09 7.67
N ARG A 226 16.53 -6.64 7.35
CA ARG A 226 17.13 -5.43 7.94
C ARG A 226 16.76 -4.24 7.08
N VAL A 227 15.69 -3.56 7.48
CA VAL A 227 15.24 -2.31 6.84
C VAL A 227 15.15 -1.20 7.89
N PRO A 228 15.70 -0.01 7.63
CA PRO A 228 15.56 1.13 8.54
C PRO A 228 14.18 1.78 8.38
N LEU A 229 13.48 1.96 9.49
CA LEU A 229 12.21 2.67 9.60
C LEU A 229 12.52 4.08 10.11
N PHE A 230 12.46 5.07 9.23
CA PHE A 230 12.62 6.47 9.60
C PHE A 230 11.27 7.03 10.07
N CYS A 231 11.09 7.13 11.38
CA CYS A 231 9.83 7.43 12.05
C CYS A 231 9.72 8.92 12.40
N ASN A 232 8.55 9.51 12.13
CA ASN A 232 8.20 10.90 12.44
C ASN A 232 9.22 11.94 11.94
N LYS A 233 10.05 11.56 10.96
CA LYS A 233 11.22 12.31 10.50
C LYS A 233 12.22 12.70 11.61
N LYS A 234 12.25 11.93 12.70
CA LYS A 234 12.98 12.27 13.93
C LYS A 234 13.96 11.20 14.38
N TYR A 235 13.56 9.92 14.28
CA TYR A 235 14.37 8.81 14.76
C TYR A 235 14.28 7.63 13.81
N GLU A 236 15.26 6.75 13.88
CA GLU A 236 15.32 5.53 13.07
C GLU A 236 15.16 4.30 13.96
N VAL A 237 14.32 3.36 13.52
CA VAL A 237 14.13 2.05 14.14
C VAL A 237 14.60 0.98 13.17
N MET A 238 15.38 0.02 13.64
CA MET A 238 15.84 -1.09 12.82
C MET A 238 15.73 -2.41 13.58
N SER A 239 15.23 -3.45 12.93
CA SER A 239 15.28 -4.81 13.46
C SER A 239 16.67 -5.41 13.25
N PRO A 240 17.34 -5.97 14.28
CA PRO A 240 18.65 -6.60 14.14
C PRO A 240 18.62 -7.96 13.41
N GLY A 241 17.50 -8.33 12.78
CA GLY A 241 17.33 -9.54 11.97
C GLY A 241 16.09 -10.38 12.29
N GLY A 242 15.19 -9.89 13.13
CA GLY A 242 13.86 -10.48 13.34
C GLY A 242 12.75 -9.67 12.66
N ASP A 243 11.54 -9.76 13.16
CA ASP A 243 10.36 -9.20 12.51
C ASP A 243 10.04 -7.78 12.96
N VAL A 244 9.42 -7.03 12.06
CA VAL A 244 8.78 -5.74 12.37
C VAL A 244 7.31 -5.86 11.99
N VAL A 245 6.44 -5.55 12.94
CA VAL A 245 4.99 -5.44 12.72
C VAL A 245 4.59 -3.99 12.95
N ILE A 246 3.79 -3.43 12.05
CA ILE A 246 3.24 -2.09 12.19
C ILE A 246 1.72 -2.26 12.23
N TYR A 247 1.11 -2.03 13.38
CA TYR A 247 -0.33 -2.18 13.55
C TYR A 247 -1.05 -0.85 13.28
N ASN A 248 -2.28 -0.96 12.78
CA ASN A 248 -3.25 0.14 12.72
C ASN A 248 -4.53 -0.25 13.47
N LEU A 249 -5.02 -1.47 13.27
CA LEU A 249 -6.18 -2.00 13.97
C LEU A 249 -5.97 -3.49 14.22
N ASN A 250 -6.38 -4.01 15.37
CA ASN A 250 -6.34 -5.45 15.61
C ASN A 250 -7.73 -6.06 15.37
N LEU A 251 -8.06 -6.35 14.11
CA LEU A 251 -9.30 -7.05 13.74
C LEU A 251 -9.15 -8.58 13.76
N ASP A 252 -7.94 -9.08 13.96
CA ASP A 252 -7.61 -10.50 13.89
C ASP A 252 -7.15 -10.95 15.29
N ASP A 253 -7.99 -11.71 16.02
CA ASP A 253 -7.64 -12.25 17.34
C ASP A 253 -6.59 -13.39 17.27
N GLU A 254 -6.04 -13.64 16.07
CA GLU A 254 -5.00 -14.66 15.86
C GLU A 254 -3.62 -14.23 16.40
N ASP A 255 -3.30 -12.92 16.38
CA ASP A 255 -2.01 -12.44 16.89
C ASP A 255 -2.12 -12.07 18.38
N LYS A 256 -2.12 -13.11 19.22
CA LYS A 256 -2.12 -12.98 20.70
C LYS A 256 -0.91 -12.23 21.26
N SER A 257 0.11 -11.98 20.43
CA SER A 257 1.30 -11.21 20.80
C SER A 257 1.19 -9.73 20.43
N ALA A 258 0.09 -9.30 19.80
CA ALA A 258 -0.14 -7.91 19.49
C ALA A 258 -0.13 -7.07 20.79
N PRO A 259 0.57 -5.93 20.80
CA PRO A 259 0.44 -5.00 21.91
C PRO A 259 -0.98 -4.43 21.95
N LYS A 260 -1.34 -3.74 23.04
CA LYS A 260 -2.59 -2.98 23.06
C LYS A 260 -2.54 -1.91 21.97
N ILE A 261 -3.48 -2.00 21.02
CA ILE A 261 -3.60 -1.09 19.88
C ILE A 261 -4.65 -0.02 20.18
N ASN A 262 -4.36 1.23 19.82
CA ASN A 262 -5.30 2.34 19.91
C ASN A 262 -5.48 2.99 18.53
N PRO A 263 -6.52 2.62 17.77
CA PRO A 263 -6.67 3.05 16.39
C PRO A 263 -7.26 4.48 16.26
N LYS A 264 -7.11 5.32 17.29
CA LYS A 264 -7.75 6.65 17.42
C LYS A 264 -6.82 7.72 18.00
N ASP A 265 -5.54 7.43 18.17
CA ASP A 265 -4.56 8.37 18.74
C ASP A 265 -3.67 9.04 17.68
N GLY A 266 -3.92 8.78 16.40
CA GLY A 266 -3.13 9.29 15.29
C GLY A 266 -1.77 8.62 15.12
N GLN A 267 -1.52 7.48 15.74
CA GLN A 267 -0.24 6.77 15.71
C GLN A 267 -0.41 5.32 15.21
N LEU A 268 0.68 4.77 14.67
CA LEU A 268 0.83 3.35 14.39
C LEU A 268 1.77 2.74 15.43
N GLU A 269 1.42 1.58 15.96
CA GLU A 269 2.25 0.79 16.84
C GLU A 269 3.26 -0.03 16.04
N ILE A 270 4.55 0.31 16.20
CA ILE A 270 5.66 -0.39 15.57
C ILE A 270 6.24 -1.37 16.59
N PHE A 271 5.96 -2.64 16.39
CA PHE A 271 6.42 -3.73 17.23
C PHE A 271 7.61 -4.45 16.58
N VAL A 272 8.79 -4.32 17.20
CA VAL A 272 10.03 -4.92 16.73
C VAL A 272 10.36 -6.15 17.56
N ARG A 273 10.41 -7.31 16.90
CA ARG A 273 10.71 -8.60 17.51
C ARG A 273 12.08 -9.08 17.02
N PRO A 274 13.11 -9.10 17.87
CA PRO A 274 14.41 -9.66 17.49
C PRO A 274 14.28 -11.17 17.14
N LYS A 275 15.17 -11.65 16.26
CA LYS A 275 15.21 -13.09 15.93
C LYS A 275 15.63 -13.89 17.15
N LYS A 276 14.78 -14.81 17.58
CA LYS A 276 15.09 -15.73 18.68
C LYS A 276 16.35 -16.53 18.35
N ARG A 277 17.32 -16.57 19.25
CA ARG A 277 18.53 -17.39 19.10
C ARG A 277 18.29 -18.73 19.80
N MET A 278 18.05 -19.78 19.02
CA MET A 278 17.97 -21.16 19.53
C MET A 278 19.38 -21.65 19.91
N GLY A 279 19.65 -21.80 21.20
CA GLY A 279 20.85 -22.43 21.74
C GLY A 279 20.48 -23.34 22.92
N ILE A 280 21.08 -24.54 22.97
CA ILE A 280 20.67 -25.67 23.83
C ILE A 280 20.81 -25.38 25.34
N PHE A 281 21.50 -24.29 25.75
CA PHE A 281 21.72 -23.94 27.16
C PHE A 281 21.57 -22.43 27.48
N ARG A 282 21.03 -21.60 26.57
CA ARG A 282 20.89 -20.16 26.82
C ARG A 282 19.43 -19.71 26.78
N LYS A 283 18.95 -19.19 27.90
CA LYS A 283 17.66 -18.49 28.01
C LYS A 283 17.67 -17.30 27.04
N ASP A 284 16.67 -17.23 26.17
CA ASP A 284 16.54 -16.14 25.21
C ASP A 284 16.12 -14.85 25.95
N ASN A 285 17.04 -13.89 26.06
CA ASN A 285 16.82 -12.58 26.67
C ASN A 285 16.46 -11.51 25.62
N SER A 286 16.09 -11.92 24.40
CA SER A 286 15.75 -10.97 23.35
C SER A 286 14.46 -10.23 23.71
N LYS A 287 14.57 -8.91 23.92
CA LYS A 287 13.46 -8.05 24.32
C LYS A 287 12.76 -7.51 23.09
N GLU A 288 11.44 -7.65 23.07
CA GLU A 288 10.57 -6.98 22.12
C GLU A 288 10.56 -5.48 22.42
N SER A 289 10.36 -4.66 21.40
CA SER A 289 10.33 -3.19 21.54
C SER A 289 9.12 -2.62 20.84
N LEU A 290 8.47 -1.64 21.49
CA LEU A 290 7.31 -0.94 20.99
C LEU A 290 7.65 0.53 20.77
N PHE A 291 7.39 1.02 19.56
CA PHE A 291 7.55 2.41 19.17
C PHE A 291 6.26 2.92 18.53
N PHE A 292 6.11 4.23 18.39
CA PHE A 292 4.89 4.82 17.85
C PHE A 292 5.19 5.91 16.82
N ALA A 293 4.56 5.84 15.65
CA ALA A 293 4.78 6.84 14.60
C ALA A 293 3.52 7.12 13.78
N ASN A 294 3.34 8.37 13.39
CA ASN A 294 2.27 8.77 12.46
C ASN A 294 2.73 8.77 10.99
N ILE A 295 4.05 8.78 10.76
CA ILE A 295 4.68 8.62 9.46
C ILE A 295 5.96 7.80 9.58
N ILE A 296 6.16 6.86 8.67
CA ILE A 296 7.31 5.97 8.60
C ILE A 296 7.77 5.93 7.14
N ASN A 297 9.03 6.27 6.89
CA ASN A 297 9.64 6.12 5.59
C ASN A 297 10.68 5.00 5.64
N ILE A 298 10.59 4.07 4.68
CA ILE A 298 11.58 3.00 4.53
C ILE A 298 12.19 3.14 3.13
N LYS A 299 13.52 3.21 3.07
CA LYS A 299 14.30 3.26 1.83
C LYS A 299 15.39 2.20 1.87
N SER A 300 15.45 1.37 0.84
CA SER A 300 16.47 0.32 0.71
C SER A 300 17.03 0.31 -0.70
N GLY A 301 18.34 0.05 -0.83
CA GLY A 301 18.99 -0.13 -2.13
C GLY A 301 18.50 -1.38 -2.88
N ILE A 302 17.99 -2.38 -2.15
CA ILE A 302 17.46 -3.64 -2.67
C ILE A 302 15.98 -3.75 -2.32
N ALA A 303 15.19 -4.35 -3.21
CA ALA A 303 13.77 -4.59 -2.94
C ALA A 303 13.60 -5.50 -1.72
N PHE A 304 12.69 -5.15 -0.83
CA PHE A 304 12.32 -5.90 0.37
C PHE A 304 10.83 -6.26 0.30
N SER A 305 10.44 -7.31 1.02
CA SER A 305 9.05 -7.75 1.09
C SER A 305 8.36 -7.24 2.36
N ILE A 306 7.11 -6.82 2.19
CA ILE A 306 6.19 -6.42 3.26
C ILE A 306 4.84 -7.08 3.00
N TYR A 307 4.27 -7.70 4.01
CA TYR A 307 2.90 -8.19 3.96
C TYR A 307 1.98 -7.04 4.35
N VAL A 308 1.06 -6.68 3.47
CA VAL A 308 0.03 -5.67 3.71
C VAL A 308 -1.25 -6.44 3.98
N ASP A 309 -1.70 -6.46 5.23
CA ASP A 309 -2.86 -7.23 5.68
C ASP A 309 -2.88 -8.69 5.17
N GLY A 310 -1.73 -9.37 5.26
CA GLY A 310 -1.55 -10.76 4.84
C GLY A 310 -1.13 -10.95 3.37
N VAL A 311 -1.23 -9.92 2.52
CA VAL A 311 -0.82 -10.01 1.11
C VAL A 311 0.63 -9.55 0.94
N LYS A 312 1.50 -10.44 0.42
CA LYS A 312 2.92 -10.13 0.21
C LYS A 312 3.10 -9.16 -0.96
N ASN A 313 3.85 -8.08 -0.71
CA ASN A 313 4.22 -7.06 -1.68
C ASN A 313 5.73 -6.82 -1.63
N PHE A 314 6.30 -6.26 -2.71
CA PHE A 314 7.73 -5.92 -2.81
C PHE A 314 7.93 -4.44 -3.11
N TYR A 315 8.82 -3.79 -2.37
CA TYR A 315 9.12 -2.36 -2.52
C TYR A 315 10.61 -2.08 -2.39
N LYS A 316 11.07 -0.97 -2.98
CA LYS A 316 12.38 -0.35 -2.66
C LYS A 316 12.24 0.84 -1.71
N GLU A 317 11.11 1.53 -1.81
CA GLU A 317 10.75 2.68 -1.00
C GLU A 317 9.26 2.58 -0.64
N VAL A 318 8.94 2.83 0.63
CA VAL A 318 7.56 3.02 1.07
C VAL A 318 7.44 4.23 2.00
N GLU A 319 6.35 4.97 1.82
CA GLU A 319 5.80 5.87 2.83
C GLU A 319 4.60 5.18 3.47
N ILE A 320 4.65 5.05 4.79
CA ILE A 320 3.55 4.57 5.61
C ILE A 320 3.10 5.75 6.47
N LYS A 321 1.79 6.01 6.55
CA LYS A 321 1.25 7.12 7.34
C LYS A 321 -0.14 6.84 7.88
N VAL A 322 -0.51 7.58 8.92
CA VAL A 322 -1.87 7.60 9.46
C VAL A 322 -2.70 8.67 8.74
N VAL A 323 -3.94 8.32 8.44
CA VAL A 323 -4.99 9.27 8.07
C VAL A 323 -6.01 9.30 9.20
N LEU A 324 -6.13 10.46 9.85
CA LEU A 324 -7.03 10.62 10.98
C LEU A 324 -8.48 10.44 10.56
N GLN A 325 -9.25 9.69 11.35
CA GLN A 325 -10.70 9.52 11.19
C GLN A 325 -11.12 9.04 9.79
N GLY A 326 -10.25 8.24 9.13
CA GLY A 326 -10.44 7.79 7.75
C GLY A 326 -11.52 6.71 7.57
N LEU A 327 -12.00 6.10 8.65
CA LEU A 327 -13.04 5.07 8.64
C LEU A 327 -14.15 5.46 9.61
N ARG A 328 -15.41 5.32 9.19
CA ARG A 328 -16.59 5.62 10.02
C ARG A 328 -17.44 4.36 10.17
N LEU A 329 -17.59 3.88 11.41
CA LEU A 329 -18.36 2.68 11.73
C LEU A 329 -19.54 3.03 12.62
N ILE A 330 -20.69 2.40 12.40
CA ILE A 330 -21.75 2.35 13.40
C ILE A 330 -21.39 1.29 14.43
N VAL A 331 -21.38 1.66 15.70
CA VAL A 331 -20.90 0.81 16.80
C VAL A 331 -21.91 0.74 17.94
N GLY A 332 -21.80 -0.29 18.77
CA GLY A 332 -22.55 -0.41 20.00
C GLY A 332 -21.92 0.37 21.16
N LYS A 333 -22.73 0.55 22.22
CA LYS A 333 -22.30 1.24 23.44
C LYS A 333 -21.19 0.51 24.20
N SER A 334 -21.13 -0.81 24.09
CA SER A 334 -20.20 -1.70 24.79
C SER A 334 -18.93 -2.05 24.00
N ARG A 335 -18.62 -1.33 22.92
CA ARG A 335 -17.42 -1.55 22.11
C ARG A 335 -16.13 -1.45 22.92
N THR A 336 -15.11 -2.19 22.51
CA THR A 336 -13.82 -2.29 23.21
C THR A 336 -12.64 -1.67 22.44
N ILE A 337 -12.90 -1.12 21.26
CA ILE A 337 -11.91 -0.52 20.35
C ILE A 337 -11.66 0.98 20.55
#